data_AF-A0A7X7TF26-F1
#
_entry.id   AF-A0A7X7TF26-F1
#
_cell.length_a   1.000
_cell.length_b   1.000
_cell.length_c   1.000
_cell.angle_alpha   90.00
_cell.angle_beta   90.00
_cell.angle_gamma   90.00
#
_symmetry.space_group_name_H-M   'P 1'
#
loop_
_entity.id
_entity.type
_entity.pdbx_description
1 polymer ?
#
loop_
_entity_poly.entity_id
_entity_poly.type
_entity_poly.pdbx_seq_one_letter_code
_entity_poly.pdbx_strand_id
1 'polypeptide(L)'
;MLALHLFLAHTVADYSFTNPMKLYGEGSSWAILKHAAWFAVVFLAFTFDTVFSSGYGITLFFGSLVLHGLIDCLRFKNKKVWWVETVSWLSFLAIGIFSSVFFTGSYITPAFAMYLVGMVSVSVIPTQIFRMIGWIPKMENESDGISERLAIFIFLLALNWPLALASIGCGLSYRLIFRKMTPPLWWVSPTLGIAVSLLFRWVIYRSFSF
;
A
#
# COMPACT_ATOMS: atom_id res chain seq x y z
N MET A 1 16.98 3.44 9.52
CA MET A 1 15.56 3.54 9.11
C MET A 1 14.96 2.15 9.15
N LEU A 2 13.67 2.00 9.47
CA LEU A 2 13.02 0.68 9.40
C LEU A 2 12.98 0.21 7.94
N ALA A 3 13.37 -1.03 7.71
CA ALA A 3 13.27 -1.69 6.42
C ALA A 3 11.96 -2.48 6.36
N LEU A 4 10.88 -1.83 5.91
CA LEU A 4 9.53 -2.39 5.88
C LEU A 4 9.21 -3.16 4.59
N HIS A 5 10.21 -3.84 4.02
CA HIS A 5 10.10 -4.58 2.75
C HIS A 5 8.96 -5.57 2.71
N LEU A 6 8.71 -6.25 3.83
CA LEU A 6 7.64 -7.23 3.94
C LEU A 6 6.25 -6.60 3.87
N PHE A 7 6.04 -5.53 4.65
CA PHE A 7 4.79 -4.79 4.64
C PHE A 7 4.54 -4.16 3.27
N LEU A 8 5.60 -3.63 2.66
CA LEU A 8 5.56 -3.10 1.31
C LEU A 8 5.18 -4.18 0.29
N ALA A 9 5.83 -5.35 0.32
CA ALA A 9 5.56 -6.45 -0.58
C ALA A 9 4.09 -6.89 -0.54
N HIS A 10 3.57 -7.11 0.68
CA HIS A 10 2.16 -7.43 0.89
C HIS A 10 1.24 -6.35 0.33
N THR A 11 1.51 -5.09 0.67
CA THR A 11 0.62 -3.99 0.30
C THR A 11 0.62 -3.74 -1.22
N VAL A 12 1.78 -3.85 -1.86
CA VAL A 12 1.90 -3.69 -3.31
C VAL A 12 1.23 -4.86 -4.04
N ALA A 13 1.47 -6.10 -3.60
CA ALA A 13 0.84 -7.27 -4.19
C ALA A 13 -0.69 -7.16 -4.17
N ASP A 14 -1.26 -6.93 -2.98
CA ASP A 14 -2.70 -6.97 -2.77
C ASP A 14 -3.42 -5.76 -3.35
N TYR A 15 -2.86 -4.56 -3.14
CA TYR A 15 -3.64 -3.35 -3.37
C TYR A 15 -3.20 -2.56 -4.61
N SER A 16 -2.04 -2.90 -5.19
CA SER A 16 -1.54 -2.26 -6.42
C SER A 16 -1.63 -3.18 -7.64
N PHE A 17 -1.22 -4.45 -7.51
CA PHE A 17 -1.27 -5.42 -8.61
C PHE A 17 -2.59 -6.19 -8.68
N THR A 18 -3.21 -6.43 -7.53
CA THR A 18 -4.51 -7.10 -7.45
C THR A 18 -5.56 -6.20 -6.77
N ASN A 19 -6.72 -6.77 -6.49
CA ASN A 19 -7.75 -6.14 -5.69
C ASN A 19 -8.38 -7.21 -4.78
N PRO A 20 -8.07 -7.25 -3.48
CA PRO A 20 -8.51 -8.32 -2.59
C PRO A 20 -10.01 -8.31 -2.39
N MET A 21 -10.71 -7.20 -2.69
CA MET A 21 -12.17 -7.17 -2.67
C MET A 21 -12.79 -8.18 -3.64
N LYS A 22 -12.08 -8.54 -4.72
CA LYS A 22 -12.53 -9.55 -5.70
C LYS A 22 -12.45 -10.98 -5.15
N LEU A 23 -11.72 -11.21 -4.07
CA LEU A 23 -11.61 -12.53 -3.44
C LEU A 23 -12.75 -12.81 -2.44
N TYR A 24 -13.49 -11.80 -2.02
CA TYR A 24 -14.58 -11.98 -1.06
C TYR A 24 -15.77 -12.67 -1.70
N GLY A 25 -16.05 -13.90 -1.24
CA GLY A 25 -17.11 -14.72 -1.80
C GLY A 25 -16.82 -15.25 -3.20
N GLU A 26 -15.56 -15.16 -3.65
CA GLU A 26 -15.10 -15.87 -4.84
C GLU A 26 -15.26 -17.39 -4.64
N GLY A 27 -15.54 -18.12 -5.73
CA GLY A 27 -15.75 -19.58 -5.71
C GLY A 27 -14.60 -20.36 -6.34
N SER A 28 -13.69 -19.69 -7.05
CA SER A 28 -12.57 -20.34 -7.73
C SER A 28 -11.29 -20.34 -6.89
N SER A 29 -10.81 -21.53 -6.53
CA SER A 29 -9.49 -21.70 -5.89
C SER A 29 -8.33 -21.18 -6.77
N TRP A 30 -8.54 -21.07 -8.09
CA TRP A 30 -7.57 -20.49 -9.02
C TRP A 30 -7.31 -19.00 -8.75
N ALA A 31 -8.30 -18.29 -8.21
CA ALA A 31 -8.14 -16.88 -7.84
C ALA A 31 -7.15 -16.71 -6.67
N ILE A 32 -7.19 -17.61 -5.68
CA ILE A 32 -6.25 -17.63 -4.55
C ILE A 32 -4.83 -17.90 -5.06
N LEU A 33 -4.68 -18.88 -5.96
CA LEU A 33 -3.35 -19.20 -6.50
C LEU A 33 -2.74 -18.02 -7.27
N LYS A 34 -3.53 -17.33 -8.09
CA LYS A 34 -3.09 -16.11 -8.78
C LYS A 34 -2.65 -15.03 -7.80
N HIS A 35 -3.39 -14.86 -6.71
CA HIS A 35 -3.10 -13.85 -5.70
C HIS A 35 -1.80 -14.16 -4.95
N ALA A 36 -1.65 -15.42 -4.50
CA ALA A 36 -0.41 -15.89 -3.89
C ALA A 36 0.80 -15.81 -4.84
N ALA A 37 0.61 -16.06 -6.14
CA ALA A 37 1.67 -15.92 -7.13
C ALA A 37 2.12 -14.45 -7.27
N TRP A 38 1.19 -13.49 -7.32
CA TRP A 38 1.53 -12.07 -7.32
C TRP A 38 2.27 -11.67 -6.06
N PHE A 39 1.81 -12.12 -4.90
CA PHE A 39 2.50 -11.89 -3.64
C PHE A 39 3.94 -12.45 -3.66
N ALA A 40 4.14 -13.68 -4.14
CA ALA A 40 5.47 -14.29 -4.25
C ALA A 40 6.40 -13.46 -5.16
N VAL A 41 5.92 -13.07 -6.34
CA VAL A 41 6.71 -12.29 -7.30
C VAL A 41 7.09 -10.93 -6.73
N VAL A 42 6.13 -10.21 -6.14
CA VAL A 42 6.38 -8.87 -5.56
C VAL A 42 7.30 -8.95 -4.34
N PHE A 43 7.10 -9.95 -3.48
CA PHE A 43 7.99 -10.22 -2.35
C PHE A 43 9.43 -10.40 -2.83
N LEU A 44 9.64 -11.28 -3.80
CA LEU A 44 10.96 -11.54 -4.36
C LEU A 44 11.53 -10.29 -5.03
N ALA A 45 10.73 -9.52 -5.77
CA ALA A 45 11.19 -8.28 -6.40
C ALA A 45 11.78 -7.29 -5.38
N PHE A 46 11.25 -7.26 -4.14
CA PHE A 46 11.79 -6.40 -3.09
C PHE A 46 12.91 -7.03 -2.25
N THR A 47 13.11 -8.35 -2.29
CA THR A 47 13.96 -9.04 -1.29
C THR A 47 14.85 -10.15 -1.84
N PHE A 48 14.88 -10.40 -3.15
CA PHE A 48 15.57 -11.55 -3.76
C PHE A 48 17.04 -11.68 -3.36
N ASP A 49 17.71 -10.56 -3.13
CA ASP A 49 19.11 -10.44 -2.79
C ASP A 49 19.43 -10.86 -1.35
N THR A 50 18.45 -10.78 -0.45
CA THR A 50 18.62 -11.00 0.99
C THR A 50 17.87 -12.24 1.47
N VAL A 51 16.70 -12.54 0.91
CA VAL A 51 15.79 -13.56 1.43
C VAL A 51 16.37 -14.98 1.38
N PHE A 52 17.17 -15.32 0.37
CA PHE A 52 17.78 -16.64 0.22
C PHE A 52 19.20 -16.74 0.80
N SER A 53 19.71 -15.66 1.41
CA SER A 53 21.06 -15.63 1.99
C SER A 53 21.18 -16.34 3.34
N SER A 54 20.05 -16.64 4.00
CA SER A 54 20.02 -17.25 5.33
C SER A 54 18.79 -18.14 5.54
N GLY A 55 18.90 -19.14 6.42
CA GLY A 55 17.77 -20.00 6.80
C GLY A 55 16.60 -19.22 7.41
N TYR A 56 16.89 -18.12 8.11
CA TYR A 56 15.86 -17.22 8.62
C TYR A 56 15.11 -16.51 7.50
N GLY A 57 15.81 -15.97 6.49
CA GLY A 57 15.18 -15.32 5.34
C GLY A 57 14.26 -16.27 4.55
N ILE A 58 14.71 -17.52 4.36
CA ILE A 58 13.92 -18.58 3.72
C ILE A 58 12.64 -18.87 4.54
N THR A 59 12.78 -18.98 5.86
CA THR A 59 11.66 -19.21 6.78
C THR A 59 10.68 -18.03 6.75
N LEU A 60 11.20 -16.79 6.69
CA LEU A 60 10.39 -15.58 6.57
C LEU A 60 9.59 -15.58 5.27
N PHE A 61 10.20 -15.97 4.15
CA PHE A 61 9.51 -16.07 2.85
C PHE A 61 8.35 -17.06 2.89
N PHE A 62 8.63 -18.32 3.25
CA PHE A 62 7.59 -19.36 3.28
C PHE A 62 6.54 -19.07 4.36
N GLY A 63 6.94 -18.57 5.53
CA GLY A 63 6.01 -18.16 6.57
C GLY A 63 5.09 -17.03 6.12
N SER A 64 5.61 -16.06 5.36
CA SER A 64 4.84 -14.96 4.80
C SER A 64 3.88 -15.43 3.70
N LEU A 65 4.29 -16.38 2.86
CA LEU A 65 3.39 -17.02 1.88
C LEU A 65 2.24 -17.76 2.56
N VAL A 66 2.54 -18.52 3.62
CA VAL A 66 1.53 -19.23 4.40
C VAL A 66 0.56 -18.24 5.04
N LEU A 67 1.07 -17.19 5.69
CA LEU A 67 0.24 -16.15 6.29
C LEU A 67 -0.65 -15.47 5.23
N HIS A 68 -0.08 -15.12 4.08
CA HIS A 68 -0.81 -14.52 2.98
C HIS A 68 -1.96 -15.42 2.49
N GLY A 69 -1.67 -16.71 2.25
CA GLY A 69 -2.69 -17.68 1.86
C GLY A 69 -3.77 -17.91 2.92
N LEU A 70 -3.42 -17.85 4.22
CA LEU A 70 -4.40 -17.90 5.32
C LEU A 70 -5.34 -16.68 5.28
N ILE A 71 -4.81 -15.49 5.01
CA ILE A 71 -5.63 -14.27 4.84
C ILE A 71 -6.55 -14.42 3.62
N ASP A 72 -6.05 -14.90 2.49
CA ASP A 72 -6.88 -15.14 1.30
C ASP A 72 -7.97 -16.17 1.57
N CYS A 73 -7.70 -17.21 2.35
CA CYS A 73 -8.74 -18.14 2.81
C CYS A 73 -9.82 -17.45 3.67
N LEU A 74 -9.45 -16.47 4.50
CA LEU A 74 -10.42 -15.69 5.28
C LEU A 74 -11.28 -14.80 4.38
N ARG A 75 -10.69 -14.19 3.34
CA ARG A 75 -11.40 -13.42 2.30
C ARG A 75 -12.40 -14.31 1.57
N PHE A 76 -11.96 -15.48 1.12
CA PHE A 76 -12.78 -16.46 0.41
C PHE A 76 -13.96 -16.97 1.24
N LYS A 77 -13.74 -17.21 2.54
CA LYS A 77 -14.81 -17.54 3.52
C LYS A 77 -15.76 -16.37 3.81
N ASN A 78 -15.63 -15.27 3.07
CA ASN A 78 -16.43 -14.05 3.17
C ASN A 78 -16.57 -13.54 4.61
N LYS A 79 -15.46 -13.58 5.35
CA LYS A 79 -15.40 -13.01 6.70
C LYS A 79 -15.52 -11.49 6.62
N LYS A 80 -15.77 -10.84 7.76
CA LYS A 80 -15.97 -9.38 7.83
C LYS A 80 -14.76 -8.65 7.24
N VAL A 81 -14.97 -7.94 6.12
CA VAL A 81 -13.91 -7.25 5.35
C VAL A 81 -13.00 -6.43 6.24
N TRP A 82 -13.58 -5.54 7.06
CA TRP A 82 -12.83 -4.68 7.98
C TRP A 82 -11.88 -5.45 8.88
N TRP A 83 -12.33 -6.58 9.42
CA TRP A 83 -11.53 -7.39 10.32
C TRP A 83 -10.39 -8.07 9.57
N VAL A 84 -10.67 -8.69 8.42
CA VAL A 84 -9.67 -9.40 7.63
C VAL A 84 -8.59 -8.46 7.11
N GLU A 85 -8.96 -7.35 6.47
CA GLU A 85 -7.98 -6.40 5.91
C GLU A 85 -7.15 -5.72 7.00
N THR A 86 -7.75 -5.39 8.15
CA THR A 86 -6.99 -4.81 9.27
C THR A 86 -6.00 -5.81 9.85
N VAL A 87 -6.40 -7.07 10.05
CA VAL A 87 -5.49 -8.13 10.50
C VAL A 87 -4.39 -8.37 9.46
N SER A 88 -4.72 -8.32 8.18
CA SER A 88 -3.75 -8.43 7.08
C SER A 88 -2.67 -7.36 7.19
N TRP A 89 -3.05 -6.08 7.21
CA TRP A 89 -2.10 -4.99 7.33
C TRP A 89 -1.29 -5.03 8.62
N LEU A 90 -1.94 -5.25 9.78
CA LEU A 90 -1.25 -5.24 11.06
C LEU A 90 -0.27 -6.41 11.20
N SER A 91 -0.63 -7.60 10.71
CA SER A 91 0.26 -8.77 10.77
C SER A 91 1.51 -8.55 9.91
N PHE A 92 1.35 -8.11 8.66
CA PHE A 92 2.47 -7.82 7.77
C PHE A 92 3.31 -6.62 8.23
N LEU A 93 2.69 -5.62 8.85
CA LEU A 93 3.40 -4.49 9.46
C LEU A 93 4.24 -4.97 10.65
N ALA A 94 3.65 -5.74 11.57
CA ALA A 94 4.35 -6.26 12.74
C ALA A 94 5.54 -7.14 12.33
N ILE A 95 5.32 -8.11 11.44
CA ILE A 95 6.40 -8.98 10.95
C ILE A 95 7.43 -8.14 10.19
N GLY A 96 7.02 -7.15 9.40
CA GLY A 96 7.93 -6.22 8.73
C GLY A 96 8.82 -5.43 9.69
N ILE A 97 8.28 -4.99 10.84
CA ILE A 97 9.06 -4.32 11.89
C ILE A 97 10.08 -5.30 12.49
N PHE A 98 9.66 -6.50 12.90
CA PHE A 98 10.55 -7.50 13.51
C PHE A 98 11.63 -8.01 12.55
N SER A 99 11.31 -8.14 11.26
CA SER A 99 12.24 -8.60 10.23
C SER A 99 13.09 -7.48 9.62
N SER A 100 12.88 -6.22 10.01
CA SER A 100 13.55 -5.06 9.40
C SER A 100 15.09 -5.11 9.47
N VAL A 101 15.65 -5.72 10.52
CA VAL A 101 17.10 -5.86 10.68
C VAL A 101 17.73 -6.67 9.54
N PHE A 102 17.01 -7.66 9.02
CA PHE A 102 17.50 -8.56 7.96
C PHE A 102 17.60 -7.88 6.59
N PHE A 103 16.84 -6.79 6.38
CA PHE A 103 16.81 -6.07 5.10
C PHE A 103 17.68 -4.80 5.11
N THR A 104 18.52 -4.62 6.13
CA THR A 104 19.39 -3.44 6.25
C THR A 104 20.43 -3.34 5.12
N GLY A 105 20.91 -4.49 4.63
CA GLY A 105 21.85 -4.59 3.51
C GLY A 105 21.22 -4.84 2.15
N SER A 106 19.89 -4.69 2.01
CA SER A 106 19.22 -4.97 0.74
C SER A 106 19.53 -3.90 -0.33
N TYR A 107 19.60 -4.33 -1.59
CA TYR A 107 19.63 -3.51 -2.79
C TYR A 107 18.52 -2.45 -2.79
N ILE A 108 17.31 -2.84 -2.39
CA ILE A 108 16.26 -1.87 -2.04
C ILE A 108 16.62 -1.32 -0.67
N THR A 109 17.33 -0.19 -0.66
CA THR A 109 17.80 0.41 0.59
C THR A 109 16.63 0.69 1.56
N PRO A 110 16.84 0.61 2.88
CA PRO A 110 15.78 0.91 3.85
C PRO A 110 15.13 2.28 3.67
N ALA A 111 15.90 3.29 3.23
CA ALA A 111 15.38 4.62 2.93
C ALA A 111 14.41 4.60 1.74
N PHE A 112 14.79 3.92 0.66
CA PHE A 112 13.93 3.78 -0.51
C PHE A 112 12.69 2.92 -0.23
N ALA A 113 12.84 1.83 0.55
CA ALA A 113 11.70 1.04 1.01
C ALA A 113 10.70 1.89 1.79
N MET A 114 11.17 2.75 2.71
CA MET A 114 10.29 3.67 3.45
C MET A 114 9.61 4.71 2.57
N TYR A 115 10.31 5.20 1.55
CA TYR A 115 9.71 6.09 0.54
C TYR A 115 8.57 5.38 -0.21
N LEU A 116 8.78 4.13 -0.64
CA LEU A 116 7.75 3.32 -1.29
C LEU A 116 6.57 3.00 -0.34
N VAL A 117 6.85 2.75 0.95
CA VAL A 117 5.79 2.62 1.97
C VAL A 117 4.96 3.90 2.07
N GLY A 118 5.58 5.07 1.97
CA GLY A 118 4.88 6.36 1.88
C GLY A 118 4.00 6.45 0.65
N MET A 119 4.51 6.06 -0.52
CA MET A 119 3.74 6.02 -1.77
C MET A 119 2.49 5.13 -1.64
N VAL A 120 2.60 3.91 -1.09
CA VAL A 120 1.42 3.03 -0.91
C VAL A 120 0.45 3.56 0.16
N SER A 121 0.98 4.25 1.17
CA SER A 121 0.19 4.87 2.25
C SER A 121 -0.62 6.07 1.77
N VAL A 122 -0.17 6.80 0.73
CA VAL A 122 -0.98 7.85 0.09
C VAL A 122 -1.84 7.34 -1.05
N SER A 123 -1.50 6.21 -1.69
CA SER A 123 -2.21 5.73 -2.88
C SER A 123 -3.25 4.66 -2.55
N VAL A 124 -2.79 3.43 -2.36
CA VAL A 124 -3.64 2.23 -2.37
C VAL A 124 -4.28 1.94 -1.01
N ILE A 125 -3.62 2.25 0.11
CA ILE A 125 -4.20 2.06 1.45
C ILE A 125 -5.46 2.93 1.63
N PRO A 126 -5.43 4.25 1.38
CA PRO A 126 -6.64 5.09 1.47
C PRO A 126 -7.73 4.63 0.52
N THR A 127 -7.37 4.25 -0.71
CA THR A 127 -8.33 3.72 -1.69
C THR A 127 -9.04 2.47 -1.16
N GLN A 128 -8.29 1.55 -0.55
CA GLN A 128 -8.88 0.35 0.03
C GLN A 128 -9.79 0.69 1.22
N ILE A 129 -9.38 1.62 2.08
CA ILE A 129 -10.23 2.11 3.17
C ILE A 129 -11.54 2.69 2.61
N PHE A 130 -11.47 3.51 1.56
CA PHE A 130 -12.66 4.05 0.91
C PHE A 130 -13.56 2.97 0.31
N ARG A 131 -13.00 1.88 -0.25
CA ARG A 131 -13.78 0.71 -0.68
C ARG A 131 -14.46 0.01 0.49
N MET A 132 -13.80 -0.11 1.65
CA MET A 132 -14.36 -0.73 2.84
C MET A 132 -15.49 0.09 3.47
N ILE A 133 -15.40 1.43 3.40
CA ILE A 133 -16.46 2.36 3.87
C ILE A 133 -17.61 2.45 2.84
N GLY A 134 -17.36 2.07 1.59
CA GLY A 134 -18.36 2.12 0.50
C GLY A 134 -18.41 3.46 -0.23
N TRP A 135 -17.37 4.30 -0.11
CA TRP A 135 -17.25 5.56 -0.85
C TRP A 135 -16.77 5.34 -2.29
N ILE A 136 -16.13 4.20 -2.58
CA ILE A 136 -15.66 3.78 -3.90
C ILE A 136 -16.20 2.36 -4.19
N PRO A 137 -16.62 2.04 -5.43
CA PRO A 137 -17.02 0.69 -5.80
C PRO A 137 -15.93 -0.35 -5.49
N LYS A 138 -16.34 -1.49 -4.93
CA LYS A 138 -15.40 -2.54 -4.50
C LYS A 138 -14.62 -3.16 -5.67
N MET A 139 -15.22 -3.22 -6.85
CA MET A 139 -14.67 -3.93 -8.02
C MET A 139 -13.81 -3.04 -8.93
N GLU A 140 -13.89 -1.72 -8.80
CA GLU A 140 -13.09 -0.79 -9.59
C GLU A 140 -11.62 -0.85 -9.17
N ASN A 141 -10.73 -1.05 -10.14
CA ASN A 141 -9.29 -1.11 -9.90
C ASN A 141 -8.69 0.29 -9.73
N GLU A 142 -9.19 1.28 -10.46
CA GLU A 142 -8.69 2.65 -10.44
C GLU A 142 -9.54 3.54 -9.54
N SER A 143 -8.89 4.32 -8.70
CA SER A 143 -9.51 5.44 -7.99
C SER A 143 -8.89 6.73 -8.48
N ASP A 144 -9.74 7.66 -8.95
CA ASP A 144 -9.32 8.96 -9.52
C ASP A 144 -8.43 9.79 -8.56
N GLY A 145 -8.43 9.49 -7.25
CA GLY A 145 -7.60 10.19 -6.27
C GLY A 145 -6.19 9.62 -6.06
N ILE A 146 -5.84 8.48 -6.66
CA ILE A 146 -4.52 7.87 -6.46
C ILE A 146 -3.41 8.76 -7.02
N SER A 147 -3.53 9.16 -8.30
CA SER A 147 -2.50 9.96 -8.98
C SER A 147 -2.31 11.34 -8.34
N GLU A 148 -3.40 11.98 -7.89
CA GLU A 148 -3.37 13.23 -7.13
C GLU A 148 -2.56 13.07 -5.85
N ARG A 149 -2.93 12.11 -4.98
CA ARG A 149 -2.25 11.91 -3.70
C ARG A 149 -0.78 11.52 -3.87
N LEU A 150 -0.46 10.77 -4.92
CA LEU A 150 0.90 10.41 -5.26
C LEU A 150 1.73 11.62 -5.71
N ALA A 151 1.17 12.47 -6.57
CA ALA A 151 1.83 13.70 -6.99
C ALA A 151 2.07 14.65 -5.81
N ILE A 152 1.07 14.83 -4.93
CA ILE A 152 1.22 15.59 -3.68
C ILE A 152 2.38 15.02 -2.85
N PHE A 153 2.44 13.70 -2.67
CA PHE A 153 3.51 13.05 -1.92
C PHE A 153 4.89 13.30 -2.50
N ILE A 154 5.08 13.07 -3.79
CA ILE A 154 6.35 13.28 -4.48
C ILE A 154 6.82 14.73 -4.32
N PHE A 155 5.94 15.70 -4.61
CA PHE A 155 6.31 17.12 -4.57
C PHE A 155 6.53 17.64 -3.14
N LEU A 156 5.74 17.20 -2.17
CA LEU A 156 5.94 17.59 -0.77
C LEU A 156 7.20 16.98 -0.16
N LEU A 157 7.57 15.74 -0.52
CA LEU A 157 8.86 15.18 -0.11
C LEU A 157 10.03 15.93 -0.75
N ALA A 158 9.86 16.41 -1.98
CA ALA A 158 10.84 17.20 -2.71
C ALA A 158 10.86 18.70 -2.33
N LEU A 159 10.13 19.13 -1.31
CA LEU A 159 10.03 20.56 -0.92
C LEU A 159 9.44 21.48 -1.99
N ASN A 160 8.81 20.94 -3.03
CA ASN A 160 8.28 21.71 -4.13
C ASN A 160 6.80 22.05 -3.91
N TRP A 161 6.56 22.99 -3.00
CA TRP A 161 5.22 23.49 -2.66
C TRP A 161 4.42 23.98 -3.87
N PRO A 162 4.99 24.72 -4.84
CA PRO A 162 4.25 25.14 -6.04
C PRO A 162 3.68 23.95 -6.83
N LEU A 163 4.46 22.89 -7.04
CA LEU A 163 3.99 21.70 -7.75
C LEU A 163 2.98 20.88 -6.93
N ALA A 164 3.13 20.84 -5.60
CA ALA A 164 2.15 20.21 -4.72
C ALA A 164 0.79 20.95 -4.74
N LEU A 165 0.80 22.28 -4.77
CA LEU A 165 -0.43 23.07 -4.91
C LEU A 165 -1.04 22.92 -6.31
N ALA A 166 -0.20 22.87 -7.34
CA ALA A 166 -0.65 22.63 -8.71
C ALA A 166 -1.31 21.25 -8.85
N SER A 167 -0.78 20.20 -8.23
CA SER A 167 -1.38 18.85 -8.30
C SER A 167 -2.75 18.78 -7.63
N ILE A 168 -2.96 19.50 -6.52
CA ILE A 168 -4.29 19.67 -5.90
C ILE A 168 -5.23 20.41 -6.85
N GLY A 169 -4.79 21.52 -7.44
CA GLY A 169 -5.58 22.31 -8.39
C GLY A 169 -6.00 21.47 -9.61
N CYS A 170 -5.08 20.71 -10.19
CA CYS A 170 -5.36 19.79 -11.29
C CYS A 170 -6.32 18.67 -10.88
N GLY A 171 -6.12 18.06 -9.71
CA GLY A 171 -6.99 17.00 -9.19
C GLY A 171 -8.43 17.48 -8.97
N LEU A 172 -8.60 18.65 -8.37
CA LEU A 172 -9.92 19.29 -8.17
C LEU A 172 -10.57 19.68 -9.50
N SER A 173 -9.80 20.27 -10.42
CA SER A 173 -10.31 20.66 -11.74
C SER A 173 -10.75 19.45 -12.57
N TYR A 174 -9.96 18.37 -12.54
CA TYR A 174 -10.32 17.11 -13.20
C TYR A 174 -11.63 16.54 -12.67
N ARG A 175 -11.83 16.54 -11.34
CA ARG A 175 -13.09 16.11 -10.72
C ARG A 175 -14.26 17.00 -11.16
N LEU A 176 -14.11 18.32 -11.08
CA LEU A 176 -15.14 19.28 -11.49
C LEU A 176 -15.61 19.06 -12.94
N ILE A 177 -14.68 18.80 -13.86
CA ILE A 177 -14.96 18.74 -15.31
C ILE A 177 -15.45 17.35 -15.73
N PHE A 178 -14.79 16.29 -15.25
CA PHE A 178 -14.98 14.94 -15.81
C PHE A 178 -15.74 13.97 -14.90
N ARG A 179 -15.77 14.21 -13.57
CA ARG A 179 -16.26 13.21 -12.60
C ARG A 179 -17.16 13.85 -11.54
N LYS A 180 -18.45 13.56 -11.58
CA LYS A 180 -19.38 13.79 -10.46
C LYS A 180 -19.14 12.77 -9.31
N MET A 181 -17.94 12.77 -8.73
CA MET A 181 -17.63 11.99 -7.53
C MET A 181 -18.46 12.47 -6.33
N THR A 182 -18.64 11.62 -5.33
CA THR A 182 -19.37 12.00 -4.11
C THR A 182 -18.69 13.18 -3.40
N PRO A 183 -19.46 14.16 -2.89
CA PRO A 183 -18.91 15.39 -2.30
C PRO A 183 -17.82 15.21 -1.22
N PRO A 184 -17.85 14.17 -0.35
CA PRO A 184 -16.82 14.01 0.69
C PRO A 184 -15.43 13.69 0.12
N LEU A 185 -15.35 12.90 -0.96
CA LEU A 185 -14.08 12.45 -1.54
C LEU A 185 -13.25 13.60 -2.12
N TRP A 186 -13.89 14.71 -2.48
CA TRP A 186 -13.25 15.88 -3.08
C TRP A 186 -12.20 16.51 -2.17
N TRP A 187 -12.52 16.61 -0.87
CA TRP A 187 -11.65 17.22 0.12
C TRP A 187 -10.85 16.19 0.89
N VAL A 188 -11.43 15.03 1.18
CA VAL A 188 -10.76 13.99 1.98
C VAL A 188 -9.54 13.43 1.23
N SER A 189 -9.63 13.22 -0.09
CA SER A 189 -8.50 12.69 -0.88
C SER A 189 -7.26 13.60 -0.81
N PRO A 190 -7.31 14.88 -1.22
CA PRO A 190 -6.13 15.75 -1.17
C PRO A 190 -5.66 16.00 0.26
N THR A 191 -6.58 16.13 1.22
CA THR A 191 -6.22 16.32 2.64
C THR A 191 -5.42 15.13 3.17
N LEU A 192 -5.82 13.89 2.85
CA LEU A 192 -5.04 12.70 3.21
C LEU A 192 -3.69 12.68 2.48
N GLY A 193 -3.65 13.06 1.21
CA GLY A 193 -2.42 13.23 0.46
C GLY A 193 -1.44 14.12 1.20
N ILE A 194 -1.87 15.32 1.61
CA ILE A 194 -1.03 16.27 2.36
C ILE A 194 -0.64 15.69 3.74
N ALA A 195 -1.62 15.28 4.54
CA ALA A 195 -1.39 14.86 5.93
C ALA A 195 -0.41 13.67 6.02
N VAL A 196 -0.61 12.65 5.19
CA VAL A 196 0.28 11.48 5.16
C VAL A 196 1.65 11.85 4.59
N SER A 197 1.73 12.73 3.59
CA SER A 197 3.02 13.19 3.06
C SER A 197 3.85 13.95 4.09
N LEU A 198 3.21 14.82 4.87
CA LEU A 198 3.87 15.53 5.98
C LEU A 198 4.34 14.56 7.07
N LEU A 199 3.52 13.56 7.41
CA LEU A 199 3.90 12.50 8.35
C LEU A 199 5.13 11.75 7.84
N PHE A 200 5.14 11.29 6.59
CA PHE A 200 6.26 10.54 6.02
C PHE A 200 7.51 11.37 5.86
N ARG A 201 7.37 12.65 5.52
CA ARG A 201 8.49 13.59 5.51
C ARG A 201 9.15 13.68 6.89
N TRP A 202 8.36 13.76 7.96
CA TRP A 202 8.88 13.71 9.32
C TRP A 202 9.52 12.36 9.66
N VAL A 203 8.91 11.24 9.26
CA VAL A 203 9.48 9.89 9.49
C VAL A 203 10.83 9.71 8.77
N ILE A 204 10.95 10.22 7.53
CA ILE A 204 12.13 10.03 6.69
C ILE A 204 13.23 11.03 7.06
N TYR A 205 12.91 12.32 7.14
CA TYR A 205 13.89 13.40 7.30
C TYR A 205 13.99 13.97 8.72
N ARG A 206 13.09 13.56 9.64
CA ARG A 206 12.98 14.11 11.01
C ARG A 206 12.84 15.64 11.06
N SER A 207 12.31 16.23 9.98
CA SER A 207 12.18 17.68 9.86
C SER A 207 10.87 18.08 9.19
N PHE A 208 10.26 19.13 9.73
CA PHE A 208 9.16 19.86 9.10
C PHE A 208 9.61 21.13 8.39
N SER A 209 10.92 21.40 8.28
CA SER A 209 11.44 22.65 7.71
C SER A 209 10.79 22.93 6.36
N PHE A 210 10.02 24.02 6.30
CA PHE A 210 9.15 24.43 5.19
C PHE A 210 9.94 25.12 4.08
#